data_AF-A0AAD6BAN8-F1
#
_entry.id   AF-A0AAD6BAN8-F1
#
_cell.length_a   1.000
_cell.length_b   1.000
_cell.length_c   1.000
_cell.angle_alpha   90.00
_cell.angle_beta   90.00
_cell.angle_gamma   90.00
#
_symmetry.space_group_name_H-M   'P 1'
#
loop_
_entity.id
_entity.type
_entity.pdbx_description
1 polymer ?
#
loop_
_entity_poly.entity_id
_entity_poly.type
_entity_poly.pdbx_seq_one_letter_code
_entity_poly.pdbx_strand_id
1 'polypeptide(L)'
;MGEPWRCLLVLILLTCSAFTHSAINPFSGQQTPPDPCYDDQGAARRCIPEFINAAFGKEVMVSSVCGRPASRSCSVVERGDDRPSVRSCQICDAADPRRAHPASYLTDLNSAHNLTCWQSENLNTSPHNMTLTLSLGKKFEITYVSLQFCSPRPESLAIYKSMDYGKTWMPYQFYSSQCRRLYNRPNKASITKQNEQEALCTDGHTDLYPLSGGLIAFSTLDGRPSGKDFDNSPVLQDWVTVTDIRVVFSRPQLPREQGLGAASNSDDPMAVTSSLPTYFYAVGDFQVGGRCKCNGHGSRCLKDKEGKLVCDCKHNTEGPECDRCKPFHYDRPWQRANAREANECLAVPTYIFPQQDKNIVSNRL
;
A
#
# COMPACT_ATOMS: atom_id res chain seq x y z
N MET A 1 -22.41 30.11 90.36
CA MET A 1 -21.92 31.26 89.56
C MET A 1 -21.48 30.72 88.20
N GLY A 2 -22.13 31.16 87.12
CA GLY A 2 -21.58 31.22 85.76
C GLY A 2 -21.42 29.94 84.94
N GLU A 3 -22.35 29.72 84.01
CA GLU A 3 -22.30 28.91 82.77
C GLU A 3 -21.10 29.25 81.83
N PRO A 4 -20.74 28.48 80.75
CA PRO A 4 -21.70 27.98 79.75
C PRO A 4 -21.43 26.66 78.97
N TRP A 5 -22.55 26.25 78.35
CA TRP A 5 -22.73 25.60 77.05
C TRP A 5 -23.00 24.09 76.93
N ARG A 6 -24.22 23.86 76.40
CA ARG A 6 -24.89 22.62 75.99
C ARG A 6 -24.34 22.10 74.66
N CYS A 7 -24.45 20.79 74.42
CA CYS A 7 -25.32 20.26 73.35
C CYS A 7 -25.37 18.72 73.37
N LEU A 8 -26.59 18.20 73.24
CA LEU A 8 -26.98 16.79 73.31
C LEU A 8 -26.42 15.94 72.14
N LEU A 9 -26.05 14.69 72.45
CA LEU A 9 -25.94 13.57 71.51
C LEU A 9 -27.22 12.71 71.62
N VAL A 10 -27.98 12.61 70.53
CA VAL A 10 -29.15 11.72 70.38
C VAL A 10 -28.73 10.54 69.49
N LEU A 11 -28.89 9.31 70.00
CA LEU A 11 -28.73 8.05 69.27
C LEU A 11 -29.85 7.89 68.23
N ILE A 12 -29.50 7.53 66.99
CA ILE A 12 -30.44 7.10 65.94
C ILE A 12 -30.21 5.61 65.63
N LEU A 13 -31.31 4.84 65.74
CA LEU A 13 -31.45 3.42 65.42
C LEU A 13 -31.36 3.18 63.90
N LEU A 14 -30.54 2.20 63.48
CA LEU A 14 -30.44 1.70 62.11
C LEU A 14 -31.40 0.52 61.90
N THR A 15 -32.38 0.68 61.02
CA THR A 15 -33.26 -0.37 60.51
C THR A 15 -32.64 -1.02 59.27
N CYS A 16 -32.68 -2.35 59.23
CA CYS A 16 -32.13 -3.18 58.16
C CYS A 16 -33.20 -3.40 57.07
N SER A 17 -32.96 -2.93 55.85
CA SER A 17 -33.77 -3.25 54.66
C SER A 17 -32.96 -4.13 53.71
N ALA A 18 -33.49 -5.32 53.43
CA ALA A 18 -32.93 -6.29 52.52
C ALA A 18 -33.07 -5.80 51.07
N PHE A 19 -31.95 -5.49 50.42
CA PHE A 19 -31.87 -5.33 48.97
C PHE A 19 -31.43 -6.66 48.33
N THR A 20 -32.30 -7.23 47.50
CA THR A 20 -31.96 -8.31 46.58
C THR A 20 -31.00 -7.76 45.51
N HIS A 21 -29.71 -8.03 45.64
CA HIS A 21 -28.74 -7.75 44.60
C HIS A 21 -28.89 -8.76 43.47
N SER A 22 -29.51 -8.34 42.36
CA SER A 22 -29.38 -9.01 41.07
C SER A 22 -27.90 -9.00 40.68
N ALA A 23 -27.26 -10.17 40.69
CA ALA A 23 -25.91 -10.34 40.17
C ALA A 23 -25.92 -10.05 38.66
N ILE A 24 -25.44 -8.85 38.29
CA ILE A 24 -25.16 -8.51 36.89
C ILE A 24 -23.94 -9.31 36.50
N ASN A 25 -24.16 -10.30 35.63
CA ASN A 25 -23.13 -11.15 35.08
C ASN A 25 -22.18 -10.28 34.22
N PRO A 26 -20.87 -10.14 34.54
CA PRO A 26 -19.96 -9.25 33.81
C PRO A 26 -19.60 -9.75 32.41
N PHE A 27 -20.17 -10.88 31.97
CA PHE A 27 -20.04 -11.48 30.64
C PHE A 27 -21.33 -11.41 29.80
N SER A 28 -22.27 -10.55 30.16
CA SER A 28 -23.46 -10.27 29.36
C SER A 28 -23.12 -9.34 28.18
N GLY A 29 -22.84 -9.92 27.02
CA GLY A 29 -22.97 -9.23 25.74
C GLY A 29 -21.67 -8.87 25.03
N GLN A 30 -20.82 -9.86 24.74
CA GLN A 30 -19.98 -9.74 23.54
C GLN A 30 -20.88 -9.98 22.32
N GLN A 31 -21.76 -8.99 22.04
CA GLN A 31 -22.52 -8.98 20.79
C GLN A 31 -21.49 -9.05 19.68
N THR A 32 -21.53 -10.11 18.87
CA THR A 32 -20.78 -10.17 17.62
C THR A 32 -21.04 -8.87 16.87
N PRO A 33 -19.99 -8.12 16.47
CA PRO A 33 -20.20 -6.85 15.79
C PRO A 33 -21.17 -7.05 14.61
N PRO A 34 -22.18 -6.18 14.46
CA PRO A 34 -23.17 -6.33 13.40
C PRO A 34 -22.49 -6.39 12.04
N ASP A 35 -22.92 -7.31 11.16
CA ASP A 35 -22.33 -7.48 9.84
C ASP A 35 -22.52 -6.20 9.02
N PRO A 36 -21.44 -5.46 8.65
CA PRO A 36 -21.58 -4.18 7.98
C PRO A 36 -22.15 -4.30 6.57
N CYS A 37 -22.30 -5.50 6.02
CA CYS A 37 -22.94 -5.75 4.72
C CYS A 37 -24.47 -5.70 4.76
N TYR A 38 -25.08 -5.62 5.94
CA TYR A 38 -26.52 -5.49 6.10
C TYR A 38 -26.85 -4.29 6.99
N ASP A 39 -28.00 -3.67 6.76
CA ASP A 39 -28.54 -2.66 7.67
C ASP A 39 -29.29 -3.30 8.85
N ASP A 40 -29.82 -2.47 9.75
CA ASP A 40 -30.52 -2.95 10.95
C ASP A 40 -31.83 -3.69 10.63
N GLN A 41 -32.35 -3.53 9.41
CA GLN A 41 -33.55 -4.22 8.90
C GLN A 41 -33.19 -5.51 8.15
N GLY A 42 -31.89 -5.81 8.00
CA GLY A 42 -31.39 -6.97 7.26
C GLY A 42 -31.33 -6.76 5.74
N ALA A 43 -31.59 -5.56 5.22
CA ALA A 43 -31.44 -5.26 3.81
C ALA A 43 -29.95 -5.15 3.45
N ALA A 44 -29.59 -5.65 2.27
CA ALA A 44 -28.21 -5.61 1.78
C ALA A 44 -27.77 -4.17 1.55
N ARG A 45 -26.54 -3.84 1.95
CA ARG A 45 -25.89 -2.55 1.68
C ARG A 45 -24.43 -2.78 1.29
N ARG A 46 -23.84 -1.87 0.52
CA ARG A 46 -22.42 -1.95 0.16
C ARG A 46 -21.54 -2.06 1.41
N CYS A 47 -20.65 -3.03 1.42
CA CYS A 47 -19.61 -3.19 2.43
C CYS A 47 -18.25 -3.39 1.77
N ILE A 48 -17.23 -2.73 2.30
CA ILE A 48 -15.88 -2.75 1.77
C ILE A 48 -14.90 -3.11 2.88
N PRO A 49 -13.78 -3.80 2.57
CA PRO A 49 -12.78 -4.11 3.58
C PRO A 49 -12.11 -2.86 4.12
N GLU A 50 -11.54 -3.01 5.32
CA GLU A 50 -10.73 -1.97 5.96
C GLU A 50 -9.55 -1.55 5.07
N PHE A 51 -9.14 -0.29 5.24
CA PHE A 51 -7.96 0.25 4.57
C PHE A 51 -6.71 -0.18 5.33
N ILE A 52 -5.74 -0.76 4.62
CA ILE A 52 -4.50 -1.27 5.20
C ILE A 52 -3.28 -0.90 4.34
N ASN A 53 -2.09 -0.96 4.94
CA ASN A 53 -0.86 -1.09 4.18
C ASN A 53 -0.71 -2.55 3.73
N ALA A 54 -1.01 -2.84 2.46
CA ALA A 54 -0.95 -4.19 1.90
C ALA A 54 0.48 -4.74 1.77
N ALA A 55 1.50 -3.88 1.88
CA ALA A 55 2.91 -4.28 1.86
C ALA A 55 3.40 -4.76 3.23
N PHE A 56 2.74 -4.37 4.33
CA PHE A 56 3.22 -4.63 5.69
C PHE A 56 3.44 -6.13 5.95
N GLY A 57 4.64 -6.47 6.43
CA GLY A 57 5.06 -7.85 6.73
C GLY A 57 5.23 -8.75 5.51
N LYS A 58 5.13 -8.24 4.28
CA LYS A 58 5.35 -9.01 3.05
C LYS A 58 6.80 -9.00 2.65
N GLU A 59 7.29 -10.13 2.16
CA GLU A 59 8.62 -10.21 1.56
C GLU A 59 8.65 -9.48 0.21
N VAL A 60 9.64 -8.61 0.04
CA VAL A 60 9.88 -7.87 -1.20
C VAL A 60 11.06 -8.51 -1.92
N MET A 61 10.86 -8.91 -3.18
CA MET A 61 11.95 -9.38 -4.02
C MET A 61 12.74 -8.19 -4.55
N VAL A 62 14.05 -8.20 -4.33
CA VAL A 62 14.96 -7.11 -4.69
C VAL A 62 16.06 -7.61 -5.61
N SER A 63 16.51 -6.78 -6.56
CA SER A 63 17.55 -7.20 -7.52
C SER A 63 18.97 -7.20 -6.94
N SER A 64 19.22 -6.40 -5.90
CA SER A 64 20.55 -6.25 -5.27
C SER A 64 20.39 -5.92 -3.79
N VAL A 65 21.31 -6.40 -2.96
CA VAL A 65 21.39 -6.13 -1.51
C VAL A 65 22.86 -6.09 -1.12
N CYS A 66 23.27 -5.11 -0.32
CA CYS A 66 24.66 -5.04 0.14
C CYS A 66 25.00 -6.14 1.17
N GLY A 67 26.31 -6.36 1.37
CA GLY A 67 26.83 -7.17 2.47
C GLY A 67 27.36 -8.56 2.08
N ARG A 68 27.37 -8.92 0.79
CA ARG A 68 27.99 -10.16 0.27
C ARG A 68 28.80 -9.91 -1.02
N PRO A 69 30.11 -9.59 -0.93
CA PRO A 69 30.92 -9.44 0.29
C PRO A 69 30.61 -8.15 1.06
N ALA A 70 31.12 -8.05 2.29
CA ALA A 70 31.00 -6.82 3.08
C ALA A 70 31.58 -5.63 2.32
N SER A 71 30.84 -4.53 2.26
CA SER A 71 31.17 -3.37 1.43
C SER A 71 31.06 -2.07 2.22
N ARG A 72 31.96 -1.12 1.94
CA ARG A 72 31.96 0.20 2.57
C ARG A 72 31.15 1.16 1.70
N SER A 73 30.04 1.69 2.23
CA SER A 73 29.22 2.73 1.59
C SER A 73 29.42 4.05 2.33
N CYS A 74 29.36 5.17 1.61
CA CYS A 74 29.49 6.50 2.20
C CYS A 74 28.36 7.41 1.75
N SER A 75 27.78 8.15 2.69
CA SER A 75 26.76 9.17 2.43
C SER A 75 27.23 10.53 2.91
N VAL A 76 26.69 11.58 2.30
CA VAL A 76 26.89 12.96 2.75
C VAL A 76 25.78 13.26 3.74
N VAL A 77 26.16 13.63 4.97
CA VAL A 77 25.21 14.00 6.02
C VAL A 77 25.27 15.52 6.20
N GLU A 78 24.13 16.17 5.97
CA GLU A 78 23.97 17.59 6.26
C GLU A 78 23.73 17.80 7.76
N ARG A 79 24.43 18.77 8.33
CA ARG A 79 24.19 19.25 9.69
C ARG A 79 23.45 20.57 9.58
N GLY A 80 22.29 20.68 10.24
CA GLY A 80 21.39 21.84 10.14
C GLY A 80 21.91 23.18 10.69
N ASP A 81 23.22 23.32 10.95
CA ASP A 81 23.85 24.45 11.65
C ASP A 81 24.94 25.14 10.81
N ASP A 82 24.73 25.43 9.51
CA ASP A 82 25.72 26.06 8.60
C ASP A 82 27.11 25.39 8.57
N ARG A 83 27.21 24.18 9.12
CA ARG A 83 28.45 23.41 9.18
C ARG A 83 28.64 22.67 7.87
N PRO A 84 29.91 22.53 7.39
CA PRO A 84 30.20 21.81 6.17
C PRO A 84 29.65 20.38 6.26
N SER A 85 29.08 19.91 5.16
CA SER A 85 28.56 18.56 5.03
C SER A 85 29.67 17.54 5.29
N VAL A 86 29.38 16.51 6.09
CA VAL A 86 30.38 15.51 6.48
C VAL A 86 30.10 14.22 5.74
N ARG A 87 31.15 13.67 5.11
CA ARG A 87 31.10 12.33 4.51
C ARG A 87 31.19 11.28 5.62
N SER A 88 30.08 10.61 5.89
CA SER A 88 30.01 9.48 6.82
C SER A 88 30.07 8.18 6.05
N CYS A 89 30.89 7.23 6.51
CA CYS A 89 31.03 5.94 5.85
C CYS A 89 30.72 4.81 6.83
N GLN A 90 29.91 3.86 6.38
CA GLN A 90 29.51 2.69 7.15
C GLN A 90 29.87 1.42 6.36
N ILE A 91 30.00 0.31 7.08
CA ILE A 91 30.24 -1.01 6.48
C ILE A 91 28.91 -1.74 6.49
N CYS A 92 28.45 -2.16 5.33
CA CYS A 92 27.35 -3.10 5.19
C CYS A 92 27.90 -4.52 5.20
N ASP A 93 27.43 -5.33 6.14
CA ASP A 93 27.81 -6.73 6.29
C ASP A 93 26.56 -7.56 6.57
N ALA A 94 26.25 -8.51 5.67
CA ALA A 94 25.07 -9.35 5.80
C ALA A 94 25.22 -10.40 6.93
N ALA A 95 26.43 -10.60 7.46
CA ALA A 95 26.68 -11.53 8.57
C ALA A 95 26.45 -10.89 9.96
N ASP A 96 26.55 -9.55 10.09
CA ASP A 96 26.28 -8.83 11.34
C ASP A 96 24.88 -8.18 11.30
N PRO A 97 23.90 -8.65 12.09
CA PRO A 97 22.54 -8.08 12.11
C PRO A 97 22.47 -6.57 12.37
N ARG A 98 23.48 -5.98 13.03
CA ARG A 98 23.52 -4.53 13.31
C ARG A 98 23.97 -3.69 12.11
N ARG A 99 24.53 -4.34 11.09
CA ARG A 99 25.09 -3.73 9.87
C ARG A 99 24.50 -4.33 8.60
N ALA A 100 23.54 -5.24 8.75
CA ALA A 100 22.80 -5.84 7.67
C ALA A 100 21.64 -4.93 7.25
N HIS A 101 21.39 -4.88 5.95
CA HIS A 101 20.32 -4.07 5.35
C HIS A 101 19.43 -4.93 4.43
N PRO A 102 18.78 -5.98 4.97
CA PRO A 102 17.98 -6.93 4.18
C PRO A 102 16.71 -6.30 3.60
N ALA A 103 16.12 -6.96 2.61
CA ALA A 103 14.86 -6.53 1.98
C ALA A 103 13.66 -6.53 2.94
N SER A 104 13.72 -7.27 4.04
CA SER A 104 12.67 -7.30 5.07
C SER A 104 12.48 -5.95 5.76
N TYR A 105 13.48 -5.06 5.73
CA TYR A 105 13.38 -3.69 6.26
C TYR A 105 12.55 -2.75 5.37
N LEU A 106 12.05 -3.21 4.22
CA LEU A 106 11.17 -2.40 3.39
C LEU A 106 9.73 -2.37 3.94
N THR A 107 9.34 -3.37 4.71
CA THR A 107 7.94 -3.66 5.04
C THR A 107 7.73 -4.04 6.50
N ASP A 108 8.75 -3.86 7.34
CA ASP A 108 8.70 -4.11 8.78
C ASP A 108 7.96 -3.00 9.54
N LEU A 109 7.94 -3.10 10.86
CA LEU A 109 7.31 -2.12 11.72
C LEU A 109 8.18 -0.87 11.85
N ASN A 110 7.95 0.09 10.96
CA ASN A 110 8.64 1.36 10.97
C ASN A 110 8.02 2.39 11.92
N SER A 111 8.89 3.15 12.59
CA SER A 111 8.54 4.34 13.37
C SER A 111 9.49 5.48 12.99
N ALA A 112 9.01 6.73 13.06
CA ALA A 112 9.80 7.90 12.67
C ALA A 112 11.15 8.03 13.40
N HIS A 113 11.27 7.44 14.59
CA HIS A 113 12.49 7.48 15.41
C HIS A 113 13.42 6.28 15.22
N ASN A 114 12.95 5.20 14.59
CA ASN A 114 13.72 3.98 14.41
C ASN A 114 13.46 3.43 13.00
N LEU A 115 14.06 4.08 12.01
CA LEU A 115 13.97 3.70 10.62
C LEU A 115 15.01 2.63 10.32
N THR A 116 14.56 1.41 10.04
CA THR A 116 15.38 0.38 9.42
C THR A 116 15.47 0.68 7.94
N CYS A 117 16.58 0.34 7.28
CA CYS A 117 16.78 0.67 5.87
C CYS A 117 17.30 -0.54 5.12
N TRP A 118 16.60 -0.95 4.06
CA TRP A 118 17.19 -1.78 3.03
C TRP A 118 18.20 -0.94 2.22
N GLN A 119 19.28 -1.57 1.75
CA GLN A 119 20.32 -0.89 0.97
C GLN A 119 20.81 -1.77 -0.19
N SER A 120 20.93 -1.17 -1.38
CA SER A 120 21.53 -1.81 -2.55
C SER A 120 23.04 -1.98 -2.42
N GLU A 121 23.64 -2.77 -3.30
CA GLU A 121 25.09 -2.72 -3.49
C GLU A 121 25.55 -1.34 -4.00
N ASN A 122 26.85 -1.12 -3.87
CA ASN A 122 27.53 0.06 -4.40
C ASN A 122 27.58 -0.03 -5.93
N LEU A 123 27.02 0.97 -6.59
CA LEU A 123 26.98 1.10 -8.05
C LEU A 123 27.93 2.21 -8.51
N ASN A 124 28.51 2.03 -9.69
CA ASN A 124 29.42 3.00 -10.33
C ASN A 124 29.08 3.26 -11.81
N THR A 125 28.09 2.57 -12.37
CA THR A 125 27.62 2.73 -13.75
C THR A 125 26.15 3.10 -13.79
N SER A 126 25.77 4.03 -14.66
CA SER A 126 24.37 4.41 -14.91
C SER A 126 24.14 4.53 -16.42
N PRO A 127 22.99 4.08 -16.96
CA PRO A 127 21.82 3.57 -16.26
C PRO A 127 22.01 2.13 -15.77
N HIS A 128 21.55 1.86 -14.54
CA HIS A 128 21.48 0.51 -13.99
C HIS A 128 20.16 0.35 -13.25
N ASN A 129 19.32 -0.57 -13.72
CA ASN A 129 17.97 -0.75 -13.20
C ASN A 129 18.00 -1.60 -11.94
N MET A 130 17.70 -0.98 -10.80
CA MET A 130 17.49 -1.68 -9.54
C MET A 130 15.99 -1.85 -9.32
N THR A 131 15.53 -3.06 -8.97
CA THR A 131 14.10 -3.37 -8.89
C THR A 131 13.67 -3.85 -7.52
N LEU A 132 12.56 -3.32 -7.02
CA LEU A 132 11.80 -3.84 -5.88
C LEU A 132 10.48 -4.41 -6.41
N THR A 133 10.16 -5.67 -6.13
CA THR A 133 8.92 -6.34 -6.56
C THR A 133 8.19 -6.90 -5.35
N LEU A 134 6.95 -6.44 -5.16
CA LEU A 134 6.07 -6.84 -4.08
C LEU A 134 4.84 -7.56 -4.64
N SER A 135 4.62 -8.78 -4.18
CA SER A 135 3.44 -9.59 -4.54
C SER A 135 2.41 -9.60 -3.42
N LEU A 136 1.21 -9.07 -3.69
CA LEU A 136 0.14 -8.96 -2.68
C LEU A 136 -0.58 -10.30 -2.46
N GLY A 137 -0.64 -11.15 -3.51
CA GLY A 137 -1.25 -12.48 -3.48
C GLY A 137 -2.77 -12.48 -3.65
N LYS A 138 -3.39 -11.31 -3.82
CA LYS A 138 -4.79 -11.09 -4.17
C LYS A 138 -4.93 -9.73 -4.86
N LYS A 139 -6.01 -9.50 -5.61
CA LYS A 139 -6.36 -8.18 -6.13
C LYS A 139 -6.72 -7.19 -5.01
N PHE A 140 -6.05 -6.04 -5.00
CA PHE A 140 -6.32 -4.89 -4.15
C PHE A 140 -6.77 -3.71 -5.00
N GLU A 141 -7.60 -2.85 -4.42
CA GLU A 141 -7.86 -1.50 -4.92
C GLU A 141 -6.98 -0.55 -4.12
N ILE A 142 -5.89 -0.08 -4.73
CA ILE A 142 -4.90 0.75 -4.05
C ILE A 142 -5.14 2.24 -4.25
N THR A 143 -4.93 3.00 -3.18
CA THR A 143 -5.04 4.45 -3.15
C THR A 143 -3.68 5.11 -3.36
N TYR A 144 -2.62 4.54 -2.78
CA TYR A 144 -1.28 5.08 -2.96
C TYR A 144 -0.18 4.02 -2.90
N VAL A 145 0.97 4.38 -3.46
CA VAL A 145 2.26 3.71 -3.26
C VAL A 145 3.24 4.75 -2.72
N SER A 146 3.92 4.46 -1.62
CA SER A 146 4.91 5.38 -1.05
C SER A 146 6.23 4.69 -0.73
N LEU A 147 7.32 5.43 -0.92
CA LEU A 147 8.67 5.02 -0.56
C LEU A 147 9.33 6.13 0.25
N GLN A 148 9.79 5.80 1.46
CA GLN A 148 10.61 6.67 2.29
C GLN A 148 12.08 6.27 2.15
N PHE A 149 12.91 7.18 1.67
CA PHE A 149 14.32 6.91 1.36
C PHE A 149 15.24 7.26 2.53
N CYS A 150 16.24 6.42 2.77
CA CYS A 150 17.37 6.71 3.66
C CYS A 150 18.57 7.29 2.91
N SER A 151 18.64 7.05 1.60
CA SER A 151 19.53 7.74 0.67
C SER A 151 18.81 8.96 0.07
N PRO A 152 19.50 9.79 -0.74
CA PRO A 152 18.81 10.69 -1.64
C PRO A 152 17.85 9.90 -2.55
N ARG A 153 16.73 10.53 -2.92
CA ARG A 153 15.77 9.94 -3.86
C ARG A 153 16.46 9.67 -5.20
N PRO A 154 16.01 8.71 -6.02
CA PRO A 154 16.48 8.55 -7.39
C PRO A 154 16.13 9.79 -8.23
N GLU A 155 16.95 10.07 -9.24
CA GLU A 155 16.61 11.09 -10.24
C GLU A 155 15.56 10.57 -11.21
N SER A 156 15.65 9.27 -11.54
CA SER A 156 14.65 8.61 -12.37
C SER A 156 14.18 7.32 -11.72
N LEU A 157 12.86 7.23 -11.53
CA LEU A 157 12.14 6.11 -10.93
C LEU A 157 10.90 5.81 -11.76
N ALA A 158 10.55 4.53 -11.87
CA ALA A 158 9.31 4.08 -12.48
C ALA A 158 8.57 3.10 -11.56
N ILE A 159 7.25 3.27 -11.44
CA ILE A 159 6.35 2.35 -10.75
C ILE A 159 5.55 1.62 -11.82
N TYR A 160 5.52 0.31 -11.73
CA TYR A 160 4.73 -0.60 -12.54
C TYR A 160 3.78 -1.39 -11.65
N LYS A 161 2.67 -1.83 -12.22
CA LYS A 161 1.71 -2.73 -11.59
C LYS A 161 1.47 -3.95 -12.45
N SER A 162 1.06 -5.03 -11.81
CA SER A 162 0.45 -6.20 -12.44
C SER A 162 -1.00 -6.33 -11.96
N MET A 163 -1.85 -6.89 -12.81
CA MET A 163 -3.25 -7.25 -12.48
C MET A 163 -3.50 -8.77 -12.61
N ASP A 164 -2.46 -9.53 -12.93
CA ASP A 164 -2.50 -10.94 -13.31
C ASP A 164 -1.42 -11.78 -12.62
N TYR A 165 -1.06 -11.40 -11.39
CA TYR A 165 -0.13 -12.12 -10.52
C TYR A 165 1.30 -12.15 -11.06
N GLY A 166 1.77 -11.02 -11.58
CA GLY A 166 3.15 -10.79 -12.01
C GLY A 166 3.47 -11.27 -13.43
N LYS A 167 2.49 -11.75 -14.20
CA LYS A 167 2.68 -12.24 -15.58
C LYS A 167 2.90 -11.10 -16.55
N THR A 168 2.07 -10.06 -16.47
CA THR A 168 2.22 -8.83 -17.26
C THR A 168 2.42 -7.63 -16.35
N TRP A 169 3.15 -6.64 -16.88
CA TRP A 169 3.52 -5.43 -16.16
C TRP A 169 3.13 -4.22 -17.01
N MET A 170 2.33 -3.33 -16.41
CA MET A 170 1.91 -2.08 -17.03
C MET A 170 2.46 -0.89 -16.26
N PRO A 171 2.80 0.21 -16.95
CA PRO A 171 3.30 1.40 -16.30
C PRO A 171 2.23 2.02 -15.41
N TYR A 172 2.64 2.54 -14.25
CA TYR A 172 1.74 3.14 -13.27
C TYR A 172 2.06 4.62 -13.04
N GLN A 173 3.34 4.94 -12.81
CA GLN A 173 3.82 6.30 -12.59
C GLN A 173 5.31 6.41 -12.94
N PHE A 174 5.72 7.53 -13.51
CA PHE A 174 7.13 7.84 -13.78
C PHE A 174 7.55 9.12 -13.06
N TYR A 175 8.78 9.13 -12.58
CA TYR A 175 9.46 10.29 -12.01
C TYR A 175 10.79 10.47 -12.74
N SER A 176 11.03 11.63 -13.34
CA SER A 176 12.29 11.96 -14.03
C SER A 176 12.37 13.44 -14.40
N SER A 177 13.56 14.05 -14.33
CA SER A 177 13.78 15.38 -14.93
C SER A 177 13.81 15.34 -16.47
N GLN A 178 14.02 14.15 -17.05
CA GLN A 178 14.14 13.95 -18.50
C GLN A 178 13.11 12.93 -19.02
N CYS A 179 11.84 13.11 -18.62
CA CYS A 179 10.69 12.25 -19.02
C CYS A 179 10.68 11.87 -20.50
N ARG A 180 10.91 12.83 -21.40
CA ARG A 180 10.87 12.61 -22.85
C ARG A 180 12.04 11.75 -23.34
N ARG A 181 13.24 11.92 -22.78
CA ARG A 181 14.43 11.18 -23.21
C ARG A 181 14.46 9.77 -22.64
N LEU A 182 14.09 9.60 -21.37
CA LEU A 182 14.21 8.31 -20.69
C LEU A 182 13.00 7.40 -20.88
N TYR A 183 11.78 7.96 -20.73
CA TYR A 183 10.54 7.17 -20.76
C TYR A 183 9.68 7.45 -22.00
N ASN A 184 10.15 8.30 -22.92
CA ASN A 184 9.39 8.76 -24.09
C ASN A 184 7.99 9.32 -23.72
N ARG A 185 7.91 10.00 -22.57
CA ARG A 185 6.66 10.61 -22.06
C ARG A 185 6.78 12.13 -21.96
N PRO A 186 5.70 12.87 -22.20
CA PRO A 186 5.65 14.30 -21.87
C PRO A 186 5.81 14.51 -20.35
N ASN A 187 6.46 15.61 -19.97
CA ASN A 187 6.54 16.03 -18.56
C ASN A 187 5.21 16.69 -18.16
N LYS A 188 4.61 16.23 -17.06
CA LYS A 188 3.37 16.78 -16.48
C LYS A 188 2.22 16.89 -17.50
N ALA A 189 2.00 15.84 -18.28
CA ALA A 189 0.82 15.79 -19.15
C ALA A 189 -0.48 15.82 -18.33
N SER A 190 -1.49 16.48 -18.87
CA SER A 190 -2.84 16.47 -18.31
C SER A 190 -3.58 15.18 -18.68
N ILE A 191 -4.33 14.64 -17.73
CA ILE A 191 -5.24 13.52 -17.95
C ILE A 191 -6.60 14.07 -18.36
N THR A 192 -7.15 13.51 -19.43
CA THR A 192 -8.53 13.74 -19.89
C THR A 192 -9.38 12.51 -19.58
N LYS A 193 -10.69 12.61 -19.76
CA LYS A 193 -11.61 11.48 -19.57
C LYS A 193 -11.32 10.30 -20.52
N GLN A 194 -10.63 10.54 -21.63
CA GLN A 194 -10.35 9.52 -22.64
C GLN A 194 -9.12 8.67 -22.30
N ASN A 195 -8.18 9.19 -21.49
CA ASN A 195 -6.92 8.52 -21.16
C ASN A 195 -6.70 8.39 -19.65
N GLU A 196 -7.78 8.16 -18.89
CA GLU A 196 -7.74 8.02 -17.43
C GLU A 196 -6.97 6.79 -16.91
N GLN A 197 -6.41 5.96 -17.78
CA GLN A 197 -5.50 4.86 -17.43
C GLN A 197 -4.06 5.11 -17.91
N GLU A 198 -3.77 6.32 -18.39
CA GLU A 198 -2.41 6.65 -18.80
C GLU A 198 -1.54 6.91 -17.57
N ALA A 199 -0.34 6.35 -17.60
CA ALA A 199 0.72 6.61 -16.63
C ALA A 199 1.44 7.90 -16.99
N LEU A 200 1.50 8.83 -16.03
CA LEU A 200 2.14 10.12 -16.21
C LEU A 200 3.62 10.08 -15.88
N CYS A 201 4.35 11.08 -16.38
CA CYS A 201 5.70 11.38 -15.94
C CYS A 201 5.76 12.79 -15.36
N THR A 202 6.40 12.93 -14.20
CA THR A 202 6.59 14.22 -13.53
C THR A 202 8.03 14.37 -13.06
N ASP A 203 8.52 15.60 -13.05
CA ASP A 203 9.78 15.98 -12.38
C ASP A 203 9.57 16.32 -10.89
N GLY A 204 8.32 16.29 -10.41
CA GLY A 204 8.01 16.45 -8.98
C GLY A 204 8.72 15.38 -8.15
N HIS A 205 9.36 15.80 -7.05
CA HIS A 205 10.16 14.92 -6.16
C HIS A 205 11.49 14.42 -6.75
N THR A 206 11.98 15.03 -7.84
CA THR A 206 13.34 14.80 -8.37
C THR A 206 14.37 15.80 -7.84
N ASP A 207 14.05 16.55 -6.79
CA ASP A 207 15.04 17.39 -6.13
C ASP A 207 15.99 16.54 -5.27
N LEU A 208 17.28 16.91 -5.24
CA LEU A 208 18.29 16.21 -4.43
C LEU A 208 17.95 16.23 -2.94
N TYR A 209 17.33 17.30 -2.46
CA TYR A 209 16.98 17.51 -1.06
C TYR A 209 15.59 16.94 -0.73
N PRO A 210 15.41 16.31 0.44
CA PRO A 210 16.44 16.07 1.46
C PRO A 210 17.35 14.88 1.10
N LEU A 211 18.61 14.91 1.56
CA LEU A 211 19.58 13.82 1.34
C LEU A 211 19.23 12.52 2.08
N SER A 212 18.36 12.59 3.08
CA SER A 212 17.82 11.46 3.83
C SER A 212 16.39 11.80 4.28
N GLY A 213 15.52 10.80 4.36
CA GLY A 213 14.11 10.97 4.69
C GLY A 213 13.26 11.49 3.53
N GLY A 214 13.78 11.45 2.31
CA GLY A 214 13.03 11.85 1.12
C GLY A 214 11.82 10.94 0.91
N LEU A 215 10.64 11.53 0.69
CA LEU A 215 9.41 10.78 0.42
C LEU A 215 9.04 10.90 -1.06
N ILE A 216 8.70 9.77 -1.67
CA ILE A 216 7.97 9.70 -2.93
C ILE A 216 6.63 9.05 -2.63
N ALA A 217 5.54 9.75 -2.92
CA ALA A 217 4.18 9.24 -2.78
C ALA A 217 3.45 9.39 -4.11
N PHE A 218 2.96 8.26 -4.62
CA PHE A 218 2.12 8.18 -5.80
C PHE A 218 0.68 7.94 -5.37
N SER A 219 -0.22 8.88 -5.67
CA SER A 219 -1.66 8.73 -5.46
C SER A 219 -2.33 8.29 -6.76
N THR A 220 -3.08 7.20 -6.74
CA THR A 220 -3.59 6.56 -7.96
C THR A 220 -4.66 7.38 -8.68
N LEU A 221 -5.49 8.10 -7.92
CA LEU A 221 -6.60 8.90 -8.44
C LEU A 221 -6.26 10.38 -8.63
N ASP A 222 -5.05 10.81 -8.30
CA ASP A 222 -4.66 12.22 -8.41
C ASP A 222 -4.68 12.69 -9.87
N GLY A 223 -5.24 13.87 -10.09
CA GLY A 223 -5.41 14.47 -11.42
C GLY A 223 -6.39 13.74 -12.36
N ARG A 224 -7.11 12.70 -11.92
CA ARG A 224 -8.05 11.94 -12.78
C ARG A 224 -9.48 12.49 -12.70
N PRO A 225 -10.08 12.97 -13.81
CA PRO A 225 -11.39 13.62 -13.81
C PRO A 225 -12.54 12.84 -13.16
N SER A 226 -12.63 11.53 -13.40
CA SER A 226 -13.67 10.65 -12.86
C SER A 226 -13.38 10.19 -11.43
N GLY A 227 -12.31 10.65 -10.80
CA GLY A 227 -11.95 10.27 -9.43
C GLY A 227 -13.04 10.65 -8.41
N LYS A 228 -13.79 11.74 -8.66
CA LYS A 228 -14.94 12.15 -7.84
C LYS A 228 -16.14 11.20 -7.96
N ASP A 229 -16.23 10.45 -9.04
CA ASP A 229 -17.30 9.50 -9.35
C ASP A 229 -16.73 8.09 -9.53
N PHE A 230 -15.77 7.73 -8.66
CA PHE A 230 -15.04 6.47 -8.72
C PHE A 230 -15.98 5.24 -8.69
N ASP A 231 -17.04 5.30 -7.88
CA ASP A 231 -18.00 4.20 -7.72
C ASP A 231 -18.70 3.82 -9.03
N ASN A 232 -18.82 4.76 -9.98
CA ASN A 232 -19.46 4.55 -11.27
C ASN A 232 -18.46 4.52 -12.45
N SER A 233 -17.16 4.69 -12.19
CA SER A 233 -16.11 4.65 -13.23
C SER A 233 -15.42 3.28 -13.26
N PRO A 234 -15.85 2.34 -14.14
CA PRO A 234 -15.16 1.05 -14.28
C PRO A 234 -13.70 1.23 -14.72
N VAL A 235 -13.42 2.28 -15.52
CA VAL A 235 -12.08 2.64 -15.98
C VAL A 235 -11.14 2.89 -14.80
N LEU A 236 -11.59 3.66 -13.80
CA LEU A 236 -10.76 3.93 -12.62
C LEU A 236 -10.74 2.76 -11.63
N GLN A 237 -11.82 1.99 -11.52
CA GLN A 237 -11.84 0.77 -10.71
C GLN A 237 -10.79 -0.24 -11.19
N ASP A 238 -10.62 -0.40 -12.50
CA ASP A 238 -9.55 -1.21 -13.08
C ASP A 238 -8.17 -0.54 -12.94
N TRP A 239 -8.10 0.79 -13.06
CA TRP A 239 -6.86 1.54 -12.84
C TRP A 239 -6.28 1.38 -11.43
N VAL A 240 -7.11 1.33 -10.39
CA VAL A 240 -6.63 1.12 -9.01
C VAL A 240 -6.43 -0.36 -8.66
N THR A 241 -6.89 -1.28 -9.52
CA THR A 241 -6.76 -2.71 -9.29
C THR A 241 -5.32 -3.17 -9.52
N VAL A 242 -4.75 -3.87 -8.54
CA VAL A 242 -3.39 -4.43 -8.59
C VAL A 242 -3.28 -5.77 -7.87
N THR A 243 -2.40 -6.65 -8.36
CA THR A 243 -1.95 -7.87 -7.67
C THR A 243 -0.51 -7.76 -7.20
N ASP A 244 0.31 -7.01 -7.93
CA ASP A 244 1.74 -6.85 -7.67
C ASP A 244 2.19 -5.44 -8.03
N ILE A 245 3.18 -4.94 -7.31
CA ILE A 245 3.81 -3.64 -7.55
C ILE A 245 5.30 -3.86 -7.78
N ARG A 246 5.85 -3.19 -8.80
CA ARG A 246 7.28 -3.16 -9.08
C ARG A 246 7.76 -1.74 -9.17
N VAL A 247 8.80 -1.41 -8.43
CA VAL A 247 9.48 -0.12 -8.48
C VAL A 247 10.84 -0.33 -9.10
N VAL A 248 11.20 0.51 -10.08
CA VAL A 248 12.47 0.46 -10.80
C VAL A 248 13.20 1.78 -10.62
N PHE A 249 14.39 1.74 -10.03
CA PHE A 249 15.30 2.88 -9.94
C PHE A 249 16.25 2.83 -11.13
N SER A 250 16.23 3.88 -11.97
CA SER A 250 16.96 3.91 -13.24
C SER A 250 18.21 4.79 -13.18
N ARG A 251 18.12 5.96 -12.52
CA ARG A 251 19.23 6.91 -12.39
C ARG A 251 19.33 7.47 -10.97
N PRO A 252 20.55 7.58 -10.41
CA PRO A 252 20.75 8.19 -9.11
C PRO A 252 20.68 9.72 -9.19
N GLN A 253 20.44 10.35 -8.05
CA GLN A 253 20.78 11.76 -7.87
C GLN A 253 22.27 11.88 -7.60
N LEU A 254 22.95 12.76 -8.33
CA LEU A 254 24.35 13.08 -8.11
C LEU A 254 24.44 14.51 -7.57
N PRO A 255 25.12 14.75 -6.44
CA PRO A 255 25.42 16.10 -5.99
C PRO A 255 26.11 16.88 -7.10
N ARG A 256 25.57 18.05 -7.47
CA ARG A 256 26.26 18.99 -8.35
C ARG A 256 27.38 19.65 -7.53
N GLU A 257 28.49 18.96 -7.31
CA GLU A 257 29.71 19.71 -6.98
C GLU A 257 30.06 20.59 -8.18
N GLN A 258 30.21 21.89 -7.88
CA GLN A 258 30.61 22.93 -8.82
C GLN A 258 31.83 22.49 -9.64
N GLY A 259 31.70 22.56 -10.97
CA GLY A 259 32.79 23.00 -11.84
C GLY A 259 34.16 22.32 -11.71
N LEU A 260 34.24 21.00 -11.62
CA LEU A 260 35.49 20.28 -11.87
C LEU A 260 35.28 19.25 -12.98
N GLY A 261 35.49 19.70 -14.23
CA GLY A 261 35.71 18.80 -15.36
C GLY A 261 35.04 19.13 -16.70
N ALA A 262 34.18 20.14 -16.82
CA ALA A 262 33.65 20.57 -18.12
C ALA A 262 34.58 21.57 -18.84
N ALA A 263 35.88 21.26 -18.84
CA ALA A 263 36.89 21.93 -19.64
C ALA A 263 37.91 20.89 -20.12
N SER A 264 37.45 19.97 -20.98
CA SER A 264 38.31 19.37 -21.97
C SER A 264 37.61 19.49 -23.31
N ASN A 265 38.06 20.47 -24.11
CA ASN A 265 37.87 20.44 -25.54
C ASN A 265 38.49 19.13 -26.06
N SER A 266 37.65 18.15 -26.35
CA SER A 266 38.02 17.00 -27.16
C SER A 266 36.78 16.51 -27.88
N ASP A 267 36.69 16.87 -29.16
CA ASP A 267 35.85 16.24 -30.17
C ASP A 267 36.24 14.76 -30.31
N ASP A 268 35.89 13.92 -29.34
CA ASP A 268 35.97 12.46 -29.45
C ASP A 268 34.58 11.85 -29.18
N PRO A 269 33.86 11.37 -30.22
CA PRO A 269 32.50 10.86 -30.08
C PRO A 269 32.42 9.46 -29.43
N MET A 270 33.52 8.85 -28.97
CA MET A 270 33.54 7.44 -28.51
C MET A 270 34.26 7.17 -27.18
N ALA A 271 34.45 8.17 -26.31
CA ALA A 271 34.96 7.94 -24.96
C ALA A 271 34.11 8.70 -23.92
N VAL A 272 33.30 7.98 -23.14
CA VAL A 272 33.23 8.02 -21.66
C VAL A 272 32.16 6.99 -21.26
N THR A 273 32.58 5.76 -20.95
CA THR A 273 31.88 4.96 -19.94
C THR A 273 31.88 5.80 -18.65
N SER A 274 30.75 6.42 -18.31
CA SER A 274 30.67 7.35 -17.18
C SER A 274 30.75 6.58 -15.87
N SER A 275 31.98 6.27 -15.44
CA SER A 275 32.26 5.78 -14.10
C SER A 275 31.90 6.87 -13.11
N LEU A 276 30.68 6.80 -12.58
CA LEU A 276 30.15 7.72 -11.59
C LEU A 276 30.85 7.51 -10.24
N PRO A 277 30.87 8.54 -9.37
CA PRO A 277 31.16 8.33 -7.96
C PRO A 277 30.27 7.22 -7.42
N THR A 278 30.84 6.36 -6.57
CA THR A 278 30.08 5.25 -5.99
C THR A 278 28.83 5.75 -5.28
N TYR A 279 27.68 5.21 -5.67
CA TYR A 279 26.37 5.53 -5.11
C TYR A 279 25.60 4.26 -4.77
N PHE A 280 24.53 4.39 -3.99
CA PHE A 280 23.64 3.29 -3.63
C PHE A 280 22.23 3.85 -3.42
N TYR A 281 21.23 2.97 -3.48
CA TYR A 281 19.87 3.28 -3.08
C TYR A 281 19.58 2.69 -1.71
N ALA A 282 18.94 3.45 -0.84
CA ALA A 282 18.47 2.96 0.45
C ALA A 282 17.04 3.43 0.71
N VAL A 283 16.17 2.49 1.06
CA VAL A 283 14.74 2.72 1.32
C VAL A 283 14.43 2.18 2.70
N GLY A 284 13.82 3.02 3.51
CA GLY A 284 13.43 2.69 4.87
C GLY A 284 12.02 2.14 4.98
N ASP A 285 11.09 2.59 4.14
CA ASP A 285 9.72 2.11 4.20
C ASP A 285 9.07 2.08 2.82
N PHE A 286 8.39 0.98 2.50
CA PHE A 286 7.68 0.75 1.25
C PHE A 286 6.23 0.38 1.57
N GLN A 287 5.32 1.32 1.34
CA GLN A 287 3.91 1.13 1.63
C GLN A 287 3.08 1.07 0.35
N VAL A 288 2.06 0.21 0.38
CA VAL A 288 1.02 0.13 -0.63
C VAL A 288 -0.31 0.24 0.08
N GLY A 289 -0.83 1.46 0.17
CA GLY A 289 -2.06 1.78 0.87
C GLY A 289 -3.27 1.46 0.01
N GLY A 290 -4.16 0.61 0.50
CA GLY A 290 -5.35 0.22 -0.24
C GLY A 290 -6.30 -0.66 0.57
N ARG A 291 -7.25 -1.25 -0.13
CA ARG A 291 -8.16 -2.25 0.44
C ARG A 291 -8.27 -3.45 -0.47
N CYS A 292 -8.62 -4.57 0.14
CA CYS A 292 -8.83 -5.82 -0.57
C CYS A 292 -10.01 -5.68 -1.57
N LYS A 293 -9.85 -6.08 -2.84
CA LYS A 293 -10.90 -5.93 -3.86
C LYS A 293 -11.98 -7.00 -3.65
N CYS A 294 -13.15 -6.59 -3.19
CA CYS A 294 -14.34 -7.44 -3.00
C CYS A 294 -15.60 -6.88 -3.68
N ASN A 295 -15.44 -5.91 -4.60
CA ASN A 295 -16.53 -5.30 -5.36
C ASN A 295 -17.71 -4.76 -4.51
N GLY A 296 -17.47 -4.45 -3.23
CA GLY A 296 -18.50 -3.97 -2.32
C GLY A 296 -19.43 -5.06 -1.74
N HIS A 297 -19.09 -6.34 -1.94
CA HIS A 297 -19.83 -7.50 -1.41
C HIS A 297 -19.06 -8.26 -0.33
N GLY A 298 -18.09 -7.63 0.33
CA GLY A 298 -17.33 -8.26 1.40
C GLY A 298 -16.67 -7.22 2.30
N SER A 299 -16.84 -7.37 3.60
CA SER A 299 -16.32 -6.44 4.62
C SER A 299 -14.92 -6.78 5.11
N ARG A 300 -14.38 -7.93 4.72
CA ARG A 300 -13.04 -8.40 5.09
C ARG A 300 -12.52 -9.44 4.11
N CYS A 301 -11.22 -9.69 4.18
CA CYS A 301 -10.57 -10.79 3.48
C CYS A 301 -9.97 -11.77 4.48
N LEU A 302 -10.08 -13.06 4.17
CA LEU A 302 -9.65 -14.17 5.00
C LEU A 302 -8.71 -15.08 4.20
N LYS A 303 -7.91 -15.88 4.88
CA LYS A 303 -7.15 -16.94 4.20
C LYS A 303 -8.05 -18.15 3.96
N ASP A 304 -8.05 -18.67 2.74
CA ASP A 304 -8.70 -19.94 2.41
C ASP A 304 -7.91 -21.14 2.98
N LYS A 305 -8.37 -22.36 2.67
CA LYS A 305 -7.74 -23.60 3.15
C LYS A 305 -6.33 -23.78 2.60
N GLU A 306 -6.05 -23.20 1.44
CA GLU A 306 -4.78 -23.18 0.75
C GLU A 306 -3.87 -22.02 1.21
N GLY A 307 -4.33 -21.20 2.16
CA GLY A 307 -3.60 -20.06 2.71
C GLY A 307 -3.61 -18.80 1.85
N LYS A 308 -4.38 -18.78 0.75
CA LYS A 308 -4.52 -17.63 -0.14
C LYS A 308 -5.55 -16.65 0.42
N LEU A 309 -5.27 -15.37 0.28
CA LEU A 309 -6.19 -14.32 0.71
C LEU A 309 -7.38 -14.25 -0.27
N VAL A 310 -8.61 -14.37 0.22
CA VAL A 310 -9.87 -14.31 -0.53
C VAL A 310 -10.89 -13.44 0.20
N CYS A 311 -11.89 -12.91 -0.50
CA CYS A 311 -12.97 -12.17 0.14
C CYS A 311 -13.92 -13.08 0.93
N ASP A 312 -14.41 -12.60 2.08
CA ASP A 312 -15.55 -13.20 2.80
C ASP A 312 -16.85 -12.72 2.13
N CYS A 313 -17.22 -13.35 1.00
CA CYS A 313 -18.29 -12.86 0.13
C CYS A 313 -19.70 -12.97 0.74
N LYS A 314 -20.43 -11.87 0.66
CA LYS A 314 -21.83 -11.67 1.06
C LYS A 314 -22.70 -11.43 -0.17
N HIS A 315 -23.95 -10.98 0.03
CA HIS A 315 -24.84 -10.58 -1.07
C HIS A 315 -25.06 -11.70 -2.12
N ASN A 316 -25.00 -12.96 -1.67
CA ASN A 316 -25.05 -14.16 -2.52
C ASN A 316 -24.03 -14.17 -3.68
N THR A 317 -22.89 -13.51 -3.48
CA THR A 317 -21.75 -13.52 -4.40
C THR A 317 -20.71 -14.55 -4.00
N GLU A 318 -19.89 -14.97 -4.96
CA GLU A 318 -18.75 -15.86 -4.75
C GLU A 318 -17.59 -15.48 -5.69
N GLY A 319 -16.51 -16.26 -5.62
CA GLY A 319 -15.27 -15.97 -6.33
C GLY A 319 -14.29 -15.19 -5.44
N PRO A 320 -13.00 -15.12 -5.83
CA PRO A 320 -11.97 -14.52 -5.00
C PRO A 320 -12.23 -13.04 -4.75
N GLU A 321 -12.85 -12.32 -5.69
CA GLU A 321 -13.20 -10.89 -5.62
C GLU A 321 -14.69 -10.63 -5.40
N CYS A 322 -15.50 -11.65 -5.11
CA CYS A 322 -16.96 -11.55 -5.11
C CYS A 322 -17.51 -11.05 -6.46
N ASP A 323 -16.94 -11.60 -7.53
CA ASP A 323 -17.06 -11.16 -8.92
C ASP A 323 -18.09 -11.95 -9.74
N ARG A 324 -18.85 -12.84 -9.10
CA ARG A 324 -19.95 -13.59 -9.71
C ARG A 324 -21.00 -13.98 -8.67
N CYS A 325 -22.18 -14.36 -9.14
CA CYS A 325 -23.25 -14.88 -8.28
C CYS A 325 -23.03 -16.35 -7.92
N LYS A 326 -23.43 -16.70 -6.68
CA LYS A 326 -23.51 -18.10 -6.23
C LYS A 326 -24.49 -18.89 -7.10
N PRO A 327 -24.32 -20.22 -7.21
CA PRO A 327 -25.33 -21.09 -7.79
C PRO A 327 -26.73 -20.80 -7.24
N PHE A 328 -27.73 -20.88 -8.12
CA PHE A 328 -29.14 -20.59 -7.86
C PHE A 328 -29.50 -19.11 -7.58
N HIS A 329 -28.55 -18.19 -7.69
CA HIS A 329 -28.78 -16.75 -7.51
C HIS A 329 -28.59 -15.95 -8.81
N TYR A 330 -29.22 -16.42 -9.90
CA TYR A 330 -29.06 -15.89 -11.25
C TYR A 330 -30.30 -15.14 -11.77
N ASP A 331 -31.20 -14.70 -10.90
CA ASP A 331 -32.43 -13.99 -11.29
C ASP A 331 -32.14 -12.61 -11.93
N ARG A 332 -30.95 -12.04 -11.67
CA ARG A 332 -30.39 -10.89 -12.40
C ARG A 332 -28.88 -11.02 -12.61
N PRO A 333 -28.30 -10.32 -13.60
CA PRO A 333 -26.85 -10.27 -13.78
C PRO A 333 -26.12 -9.74 -12.55
N TRP A 334 -24.91 -10.26 -12.32
CA TRP A 334 -24.01 -9.72 -11.30
C TRP A 334 -23.64 -8.27 -11.59
N GLN A 335 -23.57 -7.44 -10.55
CA GLN A 335 -23.05 -6.07 -10.63
C GLN A 335 -22.32 -5.72 -9.33
N ARG A 336 -21.28 -4.88 -9.45
CA ARG A 336 -20.58 -4.28 -8.30
C ARG A 336 -21.54 -3.46 -7.45
N ALA A 337 -21.44 -3.55 -6.13
CA ALA A 337 -22.18 -2.69 -5.22
C ALA A 337 -21.68 -1.23 -5.28
N ASN A 338 -22.61 -0.28 -5.32
CA ASN A 338 -22.33 1.16 -5.28
C ASN A 338 -22.87 1.78 -3.98
N ALA A 339 -22.71 3.09 -3.80
CA ALA A 339 -23.14 3.76 -2.56
C ALA A 339 -24.67 3.75 -2.33
N ARG A 340 -25.46 3.54 -3.39
CA ARG A 340 -26.94 3.56 -3.36
C ARG A 340 -27.54 2.16 -3.36
N GLU A 341 -26.96 1.26 -4.15
CA GLU A 341 -27.50 -0.08 -4.41
C GLU A 341 -26.43 -1.15 -4.10
N ALA A 342 -26.80 -2.12 -3.26
CA ALA A 342 -25.93 -3.22 -2.88
C ALA A 342 -25.70 -4.24 -4.00
N ASN A 343 -26.60 -4.28 -4.99
CA ASN A 343 -26.52 -5.14 -6.17
C ASN A 343 -26.29 -6.62 -5.82
N GLU A 344 -27.01 -7.10 -4.80
CA GLU A 344 -26.97 -8.49 -4.37
C GLU A 344 -27.54 -9.45 -5.41
N CYS A 345 -26.98 -10.65 -5.47
CA CYS A 345 -27.48 -11.69 -6.35
C CYS A 345 -28.80 -12.26 -5.79
N LEU A 346 -29.81 -12.37 -6.65
CA LEU A 346 -31.16 -12.75 -6.28
C LEU A 346 -31.43 -14.21 -6.64
N ALA A 347 -32.06 -14.94 -5.71
CA ALA A 347 -32.42 -16.34 -5.89
C ALA A 347 -33.45 -16.49 -7.02
N VAL A 348 -33.27 -17.50 -7.87
CA VAL A 348 -34.24 -17.80 -8.94
C VAL A 348 -35.55 -18.28 -8.28
N PRO A 349 -36.72 -17.73 -8.66
CA PRO A 349 -38.00 -18.18 -8.13
C PRO A 349 -38.23 -19.68 -8.39
N THR A 350 -38.62 -20.41 -7.34
CA THR A 350 -38.84 -21.88 -7.37
C THR A 350 -39.96 -22.33 -8.32
N TYR A 351 -40.73 -21.42 -8.90
CA TYR A 351 -41.78 -21.73 -9.88
C TYR A 351 -41.25 -21.98 -11.29
N ILE A 352 -39.95 -21.75 -11.55
CA ILE A 352 -39.32 -21.97 -12.86
C ILE A 352 -38.65 -23.34 -12.96
N PHE A 353 -38.41 -24.02 -11.83
CA PHE A 353 -37.87 -25.39 -11.79
C PHE A 353 -38.72 -26.28 -10.88
N PRO A 354 -39.53 -27.21 -11.42
CA PRO A 354 -40.03 -28.31 -10.62
C PRO A 354 -38.84 -29.08 -10.06
N GLN A 355 -38.98 -29.69 -8.88
CA GLN A 355 -37.95 -30.48 -8.18
C GLN A 355 -37.54 -31.78 -8.93
N GLN A 356 -37.27 -31.72 -10.23
CA GLN A 356 -36.62 -32.80 -10.96
C GLN A 356 -35.20 -32.36 -11.29
N ASP A 357 -34.27 -33.24 -10.94
CA ASP A 357 -32.84 -33.19 -11.26
C ASP A 357 -31.89 -32.42 -10.34
N LYS A 358 -31.80 -32.91 -9.09
CA LYS A 358 -30.56 -32.82 -8.29
C LYS A 358 -29.37 -33.62 -8.89
N ASN A 359 -29.48 -34.20 -10.08
CA ASN A 359 -28.46 -35.10 -10.67
C ASN A 359 -27.92 -34.69 -12.06
N ILE A 360 -28.26 -33.52 -12.60
CA ILE A 360 -27.76 -33.09 -13.94
C ILE A 360 -26.91 -31.82 -13.83
N VAL A 361 -25.86 -31.83 -13.02
CA VAL A 361 -24.74 -30.87 -13.12
C VAL A 361 -23.40 -31.59 -13.02
N SER A 362 -23.31 -32.82 -13.56
CA SER A 362 -22.05 -33.56 -13.66
C SER A 362 -21.55 -33.79 -15.09
N ASN A 363 -22.26 -33.31 -16.12
CA ASN A 363 -21.82 -33.47 -17.50
C ASN A 363 -22.18 -32.25 -18.36
N ARG A 364 -21.35 -31.22 -18.25
CA ARG A 364 -20.95 -30.33 -19.34
C ARG A 364 -19.78 -29.49 -18.81
N LEU A 365 -18.61 -30.13 -18.85
CA LEU A 365 -17.31 -29.47 -18.93
C LEU A 365 -17.13 -28.86 -20.33
#